data_AF-A0A852VD63-F1
#
_entry.id   AF-A0A852VD63-F1
#
_cell.length_a   1.000
_cell.length_b   1.000
_cell.length_c   1.000
_cell.angle_alpha   90.00
_cell.angle_beta   90.00
_cell.angle_gamma   90.00
#
_symmetry.space_group_name_H-M   'P 1'
#
loop_
_entity.id
_entity.type
_entity.pdbx_description
1 polymer ?
#
loop_
_entity_poly.entity_id
_entity_poly.type
_entity_poly.pdbx_seq_one_letter_code
_entity_poly.pdbx_strand_id
1 'polypeptide(L)'
;MSKAIPDGAKKWLVAFLGVLLFSLLLVLGDIVAAFVYFADKSNPLWVTLLGVAGAFGVAVGFGGFFLLMAIAGWQSLREARRVQVIPPVHHGGSTS
;
A
#
# COMPACT_ATOMS: atom_id res chain seq x y z
N MET A 1 -17.78 9.67 -19.76
CA MET A 1 -16.68 8.83 -19.22
C MET A 1 -15.98 9.59 -18.10
N SER A 2 -16.39 9.39 -16.86
CA SER A 2 -15.69 9.94 -15.69
C SER A 2 -14.40 9.17 -15.52
N LYS A 3 -13.25 9.84 -15.68
CA LYS A 3 -11.93 9.23 -15.52
C LYS A 3 -11.77 8.90 -14.03
N ALA A 4 -11.80 7.61 -13.68
CA ALA A 4 -11.93 7.12 -12.29
C ALA A 4 -10.89 7.70 -11.31
N ILE A 5 -9.73 8.14 -11.81
CA ILE A 5 -8.75 8.91 -11.04
C ILE A 5 -8.12 9.96 -11.98
N PRO A 6 -8.19 11.26 -11.67
CA PRO A 6 -7.50 12.29 -12.46
C PRO A 6 -5.98 12.07 -12.38
N ASP A 7 -5.27 12.21 -13.50
CA ASP A 7 -3.82 11.88 -13.58
C ASP A 7 -2.95 12.69 -12.61
N GLY A 8 -3.41 13.87 -12.18
CA GLY A 8 -2.80 14.65 -11.11
C GLY A 8 -2.85 13.95 -9.74
N ALA A 9 -3.93 13.24 -9.42
CA ALA A 9 -4.08 12.54 -8.15
C ALA A 9 -3.14 11.32 -8.04
N LYS A 10 -2.79 10.68 -9.16
CA LYS A 10 -1.79 9.59 -9.16
C LYS A 10 -0.41 10.07 -8.69
N LYS A 11 0.03 11.25 -9.12
CA LYS A 11 1.34 11.82 -8.71
C LYS A 11 1.37 12.12 -7.21
N TRP A 12 0.29 12.69 -6.69
CA TRP A 12 0.12 12.93 -5.26
C TRP A 12 0.08 11.63 -4.45
N LEU A 13 -0.61 10.61 -4.94
CA LEU A 13 -0.69 9.31 -4.27
C LEU A 13 0.70 8.64 -4.17
N VAL A 14 1.51 8.72 -5.23
CA VAL A 14 2.90 8.25 -5.21
C VAL A 14 3.76 9.05 -4.24
N ALA A 15 3.59 10.39 -4.20
CA ALA A 15 4.31 11.23 -3.25
C ALA A 15 3.95 10.89 -1.79
N PHE A 16 2.66 10.72 -1.48
CA PHE A 16 2.20 10.29 -0.16
C PHE A 16 2.72 8.90 0.21
N LEU A 17 2.72 7.97 -0.74
CA LEU A 17 3.29 6.64 -0.53
C LEU A 17 4.79 6.72 -0.21
N GLY A 18 5.53 7.57 -0.92
CA GLY A 18 6.95 7.81 -0.67
C GLY A 18 7.21 8.38 0.72
N VAL A 19 6.44 9.41 1.13
CA VAL A 19 6.53 9.99 2.48
C VAL A 19 6.20 8.96 3.55
N LEU A 20 5.19 8.12 3.30
CA LEU A 20 4.76 7.08 4.22
C LEU A 20 5.82 5.99 4.40
N LEU A 21 6.46 5.56 3.32
CA LEU A 21 7.60 4.63 3.37
C LEU A 21 8.83 5.24 4.05
N PHE A 22 9.11 6.51 3.80
CA PHE A 22 10.21 7.22 4.46
C PHE A 22 9.96 7.38 5.97
N SER A 23 8.75 7.74 6.36
CA SER A 23 8.33 7.80 7.77
C SER A 23 8.46 6.44 8.45
N LEU A 24 8.07 5.35 7.77
CA LEU A 24 8.23 3.99 8.27
C LEU A 24 9.70 3.62 8.50
N LEU A 25 10.59 4.01 7.59
CA LEU A 25 12.03 3.81 7.73
C LEU A 25 12.62 4.56 8.92
N LEU A 26 12.19 5.81 9.14
CA LEU A 26 12.62 6.60 10.29
C LEU A 26 12.17 5.96 11.60
N VAL A 27 10.92 5.51 11.70
CA VAL A 27 10.40 4.80 12.88
C VAL A 27 11.17 3.51 13.14
N LEU A 28 11.47 2.73 12.10
CA LEU A 28 12.32 1.54 12.23
C LEU A 28 13.72 1.88 12.75
N GLY A 29 14.33 2.96 12.24
CA GLY A 29 15.61 3.46 12.73
C GLY A 29 15.56 3.84 14.21
N ASP A 30 14.51 4.54 14.62
CA ASP A 30 14.32 4.99 16.02
C ASP A 30 14.11 3.80 16.97
N ILE A 31 13.35 2.79 16.53
CA ILE A 31 13.16 1.54 17.26
C ILE A 31 14.50 0.81 17.42
N VAL A 32 15.29 0.64 16.35
CA VAL A 32 16.59 -0.05 16.41
C VAL A 32 17.57 0.72 17.28
N ALA A 33 17.65 2.04 17.16
CA ALA A 33 18.50 2.88 17.99
C ALA A 33 18.13 2.78 19.47
N ALA A 34 16.83 2.80 19.79
CA ALA A 34 16.34 2.55 21.13
C ALA A 34 16.80 1.17 21.64
N PHE A 35 16.59 0.10 20.86
CA PHE A 35 17.00 -1.25 21.26
C PHE A 35 18.52 -1.38 21.47
N VAL A 36 19.35 -0.75 20.65
CA VAL A 36 20.82 -0.75 20.83
C VAL A 36 21.22 0.00 22.09
N TYR A 37 20.66 1.19 22.32
CA TYR A 37 20.92 1.99 23.53
C TYR A 37 20.53 1.23 24.81
N PHE A 38 19.44 0.48 24.74
CA PHE A 38 18.90 -0.29 25.84
C PHE A 38 19.65 -1.63 26.02
N ALA A 39 20.17 -2.26 24.96
CA ALA A 39 20.94 -3.52 25.07
C ALA A 39 22.19 -3.39 25.97
N ASP A 40 22.82 -2.22 26.02
CA ASP A 40 23.97 -1.93 26.88
C ASP A 40 23.60 -1.68 28.36
N LYS A 41 22.32 -1.47 28.67
CA LYS A 41 21.83 -1.14 30.02
C LYS A 41 20.75 -2.13 30.44
N SER A 42 21.14 -3.15 31.23
CA SER A 42 20.28 -4.12 31.92
C SER A 42 18.78 -3.77 31.90
N ASN A 43 18.04 -4.37 30.96
CA ASN A 43 16.77 -3.83 30.49
C ASN A 43 15.57 -4.12 31.42
N PRO A 44 14.74 -3.11 31.72
CA PRO A 44 13.43 -3.32 32.31
C PRO A 44 12.46 -3.94 31.28
N LEU A 45 11.81 -5.03 31.66
CA LEU A 45 10.83 -5.82 30.87
C LEU A 45 9.78 -4.98 30.11
N TRP A 46 9.44 -3.80 30.64
CA TRP A 46 8.47 -2.87 30.05
C TRP A 46 8.91 -2.30 28.70
N VAL A 47 10.21 -2.09 28.46
CA VAL A 47 10.71 -1.56 27.17
C VAL A 47 10.51 -2.60 26.07
N THR A 48 10.78 -3.87 26.35
CA THR A 48 10.54 -4.98 25.43
C THR A 48 9.05 -5.10 25.10
N LEU A 49 8.18 -5.00 26.11
CA LEU A 49 6.74 -5.00 25.91
C LEU A 49 6.27 -3.84 25.03
N LEU A 50 6.81 -2.63 25.24
CA LEU A 50 6.50 -1.45 24.42
C LEU A 50 6.95 -1.63 22.97
N GLY A 51 8.16 -2.18 22.77
CA GLY A 51 8.70 -2.47 21.43
C GLY A 51 7.88 -3.53 20.69
N VAL A 52 7.48 -4.61 21.38
CA VAL A 52 6.60 -5.64 20.81
C VAL A 52 5.22 -5.06 20.46
N ALA A 53 4.62 -4.28 21.35
CA ALA A 53 3.34 -3.61 21.10
C ALA A 53 3.42 -2.65 19.91
N GLY A 54 4.50 -1.87 19.80
CA GLY A 54 4.77 -0.99 18.68
C GLY A 54 4.93 -1.75 17.35
N ALA A 55 5.74 -2.80 17.33
CA ALA A 55 5.93 -3.65 16.15
C ALA A 55 4.61 -4.31 15.71
N PHE A 56 3.79 -4.78 16.66
CA PHE A 56 2.49 -5.36 16.37
C PHE A 56 1.50 -4.33 15.81
N GLY A 57 1.48 -3.11 16.37
CA GLY A 57 0.66 -2.00 15.88
C GLY A 57 1.01 -1.61 14.44
N VAL A 58 2.30 -1.52 14.12
CA VAL A 58 2.78 -1.25 12.75
C VAL A 58 2.41 -2.40 11.82
N ALA A 59 2.65 -3.66 12.22
CA ALA A 59 2.32 -4.83 11.41
C ALA A 59 0.82 -4.91 11.10
N VAL A 60 -0.05 -4.66 12.07
CA VAL A 60 -1.51 -4.68 11.89
C VAL A 60 -1.96 -3.48 11.04
N GLY A 61 -1.47 -2.28 11.31
CA GLY A 61 -1.84 -1.07 10.56
C GLY A 61 -1.46 -1.17 9.09
N PHE A 62 -0.19 -1.46 8.80
CA PHE A 62 0.29 -1.60 7.43
C PHE A 62 -0.23 -2.87 6.77
N GLY A 63 -0.24 -4.01 7.47
CA GLY A 63 -0.78 -5.27 6.95
C GLY A 63 -2.24 -5.15 6.55
N GLY A 64 -3.06 -4.49 7.37
CA GLY A 64 -4.46 -4.20 7.05
C GLY A 64 -4.60 -3.27 5.84
N PHE A 65 -3.81 -2.20 5.78
CA PHE A 65 -3.81 -1.28 4.64
C PHE A 65 -3.43 -1.98 3.32
N PHE A 66 -2.35 -2.77 3.32
CA PHE A 66 -1.93 -3.54 2.14
C PHE A 66 -2.97 -4.60 1.75
N LEU A 67 -3.62 -5.25 2.72
CA LEU A 67 -4.69 -6.21 2.45
C LEU A 67 -5.89 -5.54 1.76
N LEU A 68 -6.33 -4.38 2.26
CA LEU A 68 -7.41 -3.61 1.64
C LEU A 68 -7.03 -3.18 0.22
N MET A 69 -5.79 -2.72 0.02
CA MET A 69 -5.31 -2.33 -1.29
C MET A 69 -5.26 -3.52 -2.26
N ALA A 70 -4.86 -4.70 -1.78
CA ALA A 70 -4.84 -5.93 -2.57
C ALA A 70 -6.27 -6.39 -2.96
N ILE A 71 -7.23 -6.31 -2.03
CA ILE A 71 -8.64 -6.64 -2.30
C ILE A 71 -9.22 -5.67 -3.34
N ALA A 72 -8.99 -4.37 -3.17
CA ALA A 72 -9.45 -3.34 -4.11
C ALA A 72 -8.83 -3.54 -5.51
N GLY A 73 -7.53 -3.85 -5.56
CA GLY A 73 -6.83 -4.18 -6.81
C GLY A 73 -7.40 -5.44 -7.48
N TRP A 74 -7.69 -6.48 -6.71
CA TRP A 74 -8.30 -7.71 -7.22
C TRP A 74 -9.69 -7.50 -7.81
N GLN A 75 -10.53 -6.71 -7.13
CA GLN A 75 -11.85 -6.33 -7.63
C GLN A 75 -11.74 -5.52 -8.94
N SER A 76 -10.84 -4.54 -8.98
CA SER A 76 -10.55 -3.74 -10.19
C SER A 76 -10.10 -4.62 -11.37
N LEU A 77 -9.27 -5.63 -11.12
CA LEU A 77 -8.78 -6.56 -12.14
C LEU A 77 -9.90 -7.44 -12.72
N ARG A 78 -10.89 -7.82 -11.90
CA ARG A 78 -12.07 -8.55 -12.36
C ARG A 78 -13.00 -7.66 -13.18
N GLU A 79 -13.16 -6.41 -12.77
CA GLU A 79 -13.99 -5.43 -13.48
C GLU A 79 -13.40 -5.11 -14.87
N ALA A 80 -12.09 -4.91 -14.96
CA ALA A 80 -11.39 -4.64 -16.22
C ALA A 80 -11.55 -5.77 -17.26
N ARG A 81 -11.61 -7.04 -16.82
CA ARG A 81 -11.85 -8.18 -17.73
C ARG A 81 -13.27 -8.23 -18.29
N ARG A 82 -14.26 -7.62 -17.64
CA ARG A 82 -15.65 -7.61 -18.14
C ARG A 82 -15.88 -6.58 -19.25
N VAL A 83 -15.04 -5.55 -19.37
CA VAL A 83 -15.23 -4.45 -20.32
C VAL A 83 -14.55 -4.71 -21.68
N GLN A 84 -13.69 -5.72 -21.79
CA GLN A 84 -12.94 -6.04 -23.01
C GLN A 84 -13.64 -6.99 -24.00
N VAL A 85 -14.98 -7.11 -23.94
CA VAL A 85 -15.75 -7.90 -24.92
C VAL A 85 -16.55 -6.95 -25.82
N ILE A 86 -15.84 -6.24 -26.71
CA ILE A 86 -16.45 -5.66 -27.92
C ILE A 86 -15.98 -6.55 -29.07
N PRO A 87 -16.80 -7.48 -29.59
CA PRO A 87 -16.43 -8.24 -30.78
C PRO A 87 -16.24 -7.27 -31.95
N PRO A 88 -15.21 -7.46 -32.80
CA PRO A 88 -14.98 -6.60 -33.95
C PRO A 88 -16.19 -6.67 -34.87
N VAL A 89 -16.92 -5.56 -34.98
CA VAL A 89 -17.98 -5.37 -35.98
C VAL A 89 -17.31 -5.53 -37.34
N HIS A 90 -17.59 -6.65 -38.02
CA HIS A 90 -17.23 -6.81 -39.42
C HIS A 90 -18.05 -5.78 -40.19
N HIS A 91 -17.43 -4.67 -40.60
CA HIS A 91 -17.95 -3.83 -41.67
C HIS A 91 -17.85 -4.64 -42.97
N GLY A 92 -18.85 -5.49 -43.19
CA GLY A 92 -19.17 -6.04 -44.51
C GLY A 92 -19.80 -4.95 -45.38
N GLY A 93 -18.99 -3.96 -45.74
CA GLY A 93 -19.30 -2.99 -46.78
C GLY A 93 -18.46 -3.31 -48.00
N SER A 94 -18.92 -4.24 -48.84
CA SER A 94 -18.48 -4.32 -50.24
C SER A 94 -19.69 -3.97 -51.11
N THR A 95 -19.73 -2.70 -51.45
CA THR A 95 -20.46 -2.14 -52.59
C THR A 95 -20.10 -2.88 -53.89
N SER A 96 -21.09 -3.45 -54.56
CA SER A 96 -21.27 -3.40 -56.03
C SER A 96 -22.57 -4.09 -56.40
#